data_AF-F6W3D9-F1
#
_entry.id   AF-F6W3D9-F1
#
_cell.length_a   1.000
_cell.length_b   1.000
_cell.length_c   1.000
_cell.angle_alpha   90.00
_cell.angle_beta   90.00
_cell.angle_gamma   90.00
#
_symmetry.space_group_name_H-M   'P 1'
#
loop_
_entity.id
_entity.type
_entity.pdbx_description
1 polymer ?
#
loop_
_entity_poly.entity_id
_entity_poly.type
_entity_poly.pdbx_seq_one_letter_code
_entity_poly.pdbx_strand_id
1 'polypeptide(L)'
;MDEISCKSDEKKPVIKRPCGGGSESTTRITIRNSILKDSAVCSQGVTIGSHETMPSSKRSKKTPKSFTNIEKPTNEFIQTETYKKLEAASSKESIMLLHVHGYPGTGKSEAVRVLAQKFPGKNVKGNVVFKYHIECSNKDTIKKQFKEIIEAMKKHSYFEDTGLCTVAEKELEKNKSQAFVGLITDLGVAVDILIIIEDPPSEEFKLLGDFMRAVNSLDKRSTLFHVYITS
;
A
#
# COMPACT_ATOMS: atom_id res chain seq x y z
N MET A 1 -8.21 -19.55 85.76
CA MET A 1 -8.79 -20.44 84.74
C MET A 1 -9.60 -19.57 83.79
N ASP A 2 -8.93 -19.24 82.68
CA ASP A 2 -9.38 -19.26 81.29
C ASP A 2 -10.61 -18.49 80.76
N GLU A 3 -10.26 -17.72 79.73
CA GLU A 3 -10.95 -17.37 78.47
C GLU A 3 -12.09 -16.34 78.43
N ILE A 4 -11.72 -15.15 77.95
CA ILE A 4 -12.60 -14.12 77.38
C ILE A 4 -12.70 -14.40 75.87
N SER A 5 -13.92 -14.70 75.40
CA SER A 5 -14.27 -14.80 73.97
C SER A 5 -14.99 -13.53 73.52
N CYS A 6 -14.31 -12.68 72.76
CA CYS A 6 -14.92 -11.59 71.99
C CYS A 6 -15.07 -12.03 70.54
N LYS A 7 -16.31 -12.16 70.04
CA LYS A 7 -16.60 -12.15 68.60
C LYS A 7 -17.91 -11.43 68.31
N SER A 8 -17.79 -10.21 67.81
CA SER A 8 -18.82 -9.53 67.04
C SER A 8 -18.09 -8.59 66.08
N ASP A 9 -18.06 -8.94 64.79
CA ASP A 9 -17.94 -7.96 63.72
C ASP A 9 -18.47 -8.56 62.41
N GLU A 10 -19.44 -7.85 61.84
CA GLU A 10 -20.12 -8.16 60.60
C GLU A 10 -19.11 -8.28 59.43
N LYS A 11 -19.03 -9.46 58.82
CA LYS A 11 -18.34 -9.63 57.54
C LYS A 11 -19.22 -9.14 56.40
N LYS A 12 -18.95 -7.91 55.93
CA LYS A 12 -19.33 -7.46 54.59
C LYS A 12 -18.78 -8.42 53.52
N PRO A 13 -19.51 -8.66 52.41
CA PRO A 13 -18.97 -9.42 51.29
C PRO A 13 -17.82 -8.63 50.64
N VAL A 14 -16.63 -9.24 50.61
CA VAL A 14 -15.49 -8.74 49.85
C VAL A 14 -15.79 -8.96 48.36
N ILE A 15 -16.36 -7.94 47.73
CA ILE A 15 -16.37 -7.81 46.27
C ILE A 15 -14.92 -7.54 45.85
N LYS A 16 -14.24 -8.57 45.34
CA LYS A 16 -13.00 -8.39 44.58
C LYS A 16 -13.34 -7.58 43.33
N ARG A 17 -12.97 -6.29 43.34
CA ARG A 17 -12.96 -5.45 42.15
C ARG A 17 -11.96 -6.06 41.15
N PRO A 18 -12.30 -6.27 39.88
CA PRO A 18 -11.28 -6.46 38.87
C PRO A 18 -10.54 -5.12 38.73
N CYS A 19 -9.24 -5.15 39.01
CA CYS A 19 -8.35 -4.03 38.78
C CYS A 19 -8.37 -3.67 37.30
N GLY A 20 -8.61 -2.39 37.03
CA GLY A 20 -8.55 -1.82 35.70
C GLY A 20 -7.18 -2.02 35.06
N GLY A 21 -7.24 -2.28 33.76
CA GLY A 21 -6.10 -2.42 32.87
C GLY A 21 -6.62 -2.70 31.47
N GLY A 22 -7.66 -1.96 31.05
CA GLY A 22 -8.06 -1.93 29.66
C GLY A 22 -6.91 -1.31 28.88
N SER A 23 -6.04 -2.15 28.34
CA SER A 23 -5.07 -1.75 27.34
C SER A 23 -5.88 -1.39 26.10
N GLU A 24 -6.15 -0.10 25.92
CA GLU A 24 -6.56 0.44 24.64
C GLU A 24 -5.50 0.03 23.61
N SER A 25 -5.84 -0.97 22.79
CA SER A 25 -5.08 -1.39 21.62
C SER A 25 -4.91 -0.16 20.72
N THR A 26 -3.83 0.57 20.92
CA THR A 26 -3.55 1.80 20.21
C THR A 26 -2.96 1.42 18.85
N THR A 27 -3.83 1.22 17.86
CA THR A 27 -3.41 1.16 16.45
C THR A 27 -2.83 2.52 16.09
N ARG A 28 -1.50 2.63 16.07
CA ARG A 28 -0.82 3.86 15.68
C ARG A 28 -0.79 3.96 14.16
N ILE A 29 -1.79 4.62 13.60
CA ILE A 29 -1.80 4.98 12.17
C ILE A 29 -0.79 6.12 11.99
N THR A 30 0.33 5.85 11.32
CA THR A 30 1.26 6.91 10.95
C THR A 30 0.95 7.36 9.53
N ILE A 31 0.23 8.47 9.40
CA ILE A 31 0.09 9.18 8.12
C ILE A 31 1.32 10.09 8.00
N ARG A 32 2.34 9.68 7.22
CA ARG A 32 3.48 10.56 6.96
C ARG A 32 3.13 11.55 5.84
N ASN A 33 2.73 12.76 6.24
CA ASN A 33 2.71 13.93 5.36
C ASN A 33 4.06 14.67 5.50
N SER A 34 5.07 14.33 4.69
CA SER A 34 6.30 15.13 4.66
C SER A 34 6.17 16.23 3.62
N ILE A 35 5.72 17.42 4.04
CA ILE A 35 6.04 18.67 3.33
C ILE A 35 7.43 19.07 3.80
N LEU A 36 8.46 18.62 3.08
CA LEU A 36 9.77 19.25 3.16
C LEU A 36 9.86 20.23 2.00
N LYS A 37 9.66 21.51 2.32
CA LYS A 37 10.12 22.61 1.49
C LYS A 37 11.64 22.61 1.61
N ASP A 38 12.32 22.34 0.51
CA ASP A 38 13.41 23.20 0.04
C ASP A 38 13.74 22.87 -1.42
N SER A 39 13.81 23.93 -2.19
CA SER A 39 14.05 23.97 -3.62
C SER A 39 15.47 23.54 -3.98
N ALA A 40 15.61 22.71 -5.00
CA ALA A 40 16.66 22.86 -6.01
C ALA A 40 16.19 22.24 -7.32
N VAL A 41 15.84 23.12 -8.26
CA VAL A 41 15.60 22.80 -9.66
C VAL A 41 16.90 22.26 -10.26
N CYS A 42 16.84 21.13 -10.96
CA CYS A 42 17.81 20.79 -11.99
C CYS A 42 17.09 20.10 -13.15
N SER A 43 16.62 20.91 -14.07
CA SER A 43 16.19 20.48 -15.41
C SER A 43 17.42 20.10 -16.22
N GLN A 44 17.55 18.84 -16.63
CA GLN A 44 18.40 18.46 -17.75
C GLN A 44 17.52 17.79 -18.81
N GLY A 45 17.28 18.56 -19.88
CA GLY A 45 16.68 18.06 -21.10
C GLY A 45 17.61 17.07 -21.80
N VAL A 46 17.03 16.01 -22.34
CA VAL A 46 17.70 15.11 -23.27
C VAL A 46 16.97 15.20 -24.60
N THR A 47 17.66 15.77 -25.59
CA THR A 47 17.24 15.82 -27.00
C THR A 47 17.97 14.73 -27.76
N ILE A 48 17.26 13.73 -28.27
CA ILE A 48 17.70 12.77 -29.30
C ILE A 48 16.41 12.31 -30.00
N GLY A 49 16.17 12.30 -31.30
CA GLY A 49 16.93 12.47 -32.54
C GLY A 49 16.05 11.88 -33.66
N SER A 50 16.00 12.51 -34.84
CA SER A 50 15.02 12.27 -35.91
C SER A 50 15.25 10.97 -36.74
N HIS A 51 14.15 10.46 -37.34
CA HIS A 51 14.04 9.46 -38.44
C HIS A 51 14.45 8.00 -38.09
N GLU A 52 13.72 6.94 -38.43
CA GLU A 52 13.06 6.59 -39.70
C GLU A 52 11.77 5.76 -39.51
N THR A 53 10.77 6.00 -40.37
CA THR A 53 9.53 5.24 -40.50
C THR A 53 9.75 3.92 -41.26
N MET A 54 9.46 2.79 -40.60
CA MET A 54 9.39 1.43 -41.17
C MET A 54 8.03 0.79 -40.81
N PRO A 55 7.57 -0.23 -41.58
CA PRO A 55 6.17 -0.35 -41.97
C PRO A 55 5.25 -0.84 -40.85
N SER A 56 4.08 -0.21 -40.81
CA SER A 56 2.93 -0.51 -39.96
C SER A 56 2.45 -1.96 -40.16
N SER A 57 3.00 -2.89 -39.38
CA SER A 57 2.24 -4.09 -39.02
C SER A 57 1.09 -3.61 -38.13
N LYS A 58 -0.15 -3.76 -38.62
CA LYS A 58 -1.36 -3.50 -37.83
C LYS A 58 -1.49 -4.59 -36.75
N ARG A 59 -0.58 -4.63 -35.78
CA ARG A 59 -0.88 -5.23 -34.48
C ARG A 59 -1.95 -4.33 -33.89
N SER A 60 -3.18 -4.84 -33.78
CA SER A 60 -4.22 -4.17 -33.02
C SER A 60 -3.65 -3.90 -31.62
N LYS A 61 -3.33 -2.64 -31.29
CA LYS A 61 -2.92 -2.28 -29.93
C LYS A 61 -4.05 -2.72 -29.01
N LYS A 62 -3.77 -3.71 -28.16
CA LYS A 62 -4.75 -4.20 -27.19
C LYS A 62 -5.02 -3.08 -26.20
N THR A 63 -6.29 -2.73 -26.02
CA THR A 63 -6.68 -1.72 -25.03
C THR A 63 -6.40 -2.27 -23.63
N PRO A 64 -5.70 -1.51 -22.75
CA PRO A 64 -5.48 -1.93 -21.37
C PRO A 64 -6.82 -2.20 -20.67
N LYS A 65 -6.84 -3.24 -19.82
CA LYS A 65 -8.02 -3.64 -19.04
C LYS A 65 -7.70 -3.62 -17.56
N SER A 66 -8.69 -3.25 -16.74
CA SER A 66 -8.52 -3.24 -15.28
C SER A 66 -8.11 -4.62 -14.78
N PHE A 67 -7.18 -4.62 -13.85
CA PHE A 67 -6.62 -5.82 -13.24
C PHE A 67 -6.81 -5.75 -11.73
N THR A 68 -7.19 -6.85 -11.12
CA THR A 68 -7.32 -6.94 -9.67
C THR A 68 -6.84 -8.32 -9.23
N ASN A 69 -5.77 -8.32 -8.44
CA ASN A 69 -5.28 -9.45 -7.69
C ASN A 69 -5.21 -9.01 -6.22
N ILE A 70 -6.36 -8.92 -5.56
CA ILE A 70 -6.44 -8.67 -4.12
C ILE A 70 -7.21 -9.82 -3.50
N GLU A 71 -6.68 -10.35 -2.40
CA GLU A 71 -7.39 -11.33 -1.60
C GLU A 71 -8.71 -10.75 -1.07
N LYS A 72 -9.78 -11.55 -1.16
CA LYS A 72 -11.08 -11.08 -0.70
C LYS A 72 -11.06 -10.92 0.83
N PRO A 73 -11.63 -9.83 1.37
CA PRO A 73 -11.88 -9.74 2.79
C PRO A 73 -12.85 -10.84 3.24
N THR A 74 -12.75 -11.19 4.51
CA THR A 74 -13.73 -12.03 5.20
C THR A 74 -15.11 -11.36 5.21
N ASN A 75 -16.17 -12.18 5.29
CA ASN A 75 -17.54 -11.68 5.25
C ASN A 75 -17.97 -10.94 6.54
N GLU A 76 -17.13 -10.90 7.58
CA GLU A 76 -17.49 -10.48 8.94
C GLU A 76 -16.80 -9.18 9.39
N PHE A 77 -16.25 -8.38 8.47
CA PHE A 77 -15.58 -7.13 8.85
C PHE A 77 -16.55 -6.13 9.50
N ILE A 78 -16.31 -5.83 10.78
CA ILE A 78 -17.03 -4.80 11.53
C ILE A 78 -16.33 -3.46 11.34
N GLN A 79 -17.04 -2.50 10.76
CA GLN A 79 -16.53 -1.14 10.59
C GLN A 79 -16.35 -0.44 11.92
N THR A 80 -15.11 -0.11 12.27
CA THR A 80 -14.76 0.66 13.47
C THR A 80 -14.66 2.16 13.16
N GLU A 81 -14.68 3.00 14.19
CA GLU A 81 -14.40 4.44 14.04
C GLU A 81 -13.00 4.69 13.45
N THR A 82 -12.02 3.84 13.79
CA THR A 82 -10.68 3.86 13.20
C THR A 82 -10.73 3.60 11.70
N TYR A 83 -11.53 2.62 11.26
CA TYR A 83 -11.72 2.34 9.84
C TYR A 83 -12.39 3.51 9.11
N LYS A 84 -13.41 4.15 9.69
CA LYS A 84 -14.07 5.32 9.08
C LYS A 84 -13.10 6.48 8.87
N LYS A 85 -12.21 6.73 9.83
CA LYS A 85 -11.14 7.75 9.70
C LYS A 85 -10.17 7.39 8.57
N LEU A 86 -9.81 6.11 8.45
CA LEU A 86 -8.95 5.60 7.40
C LEU A 86 -9.57 5.81 6.01
N GLU A 87 -10.85 5.44 5.85
CA GLU A 87 -11.61 5.63 4.63
C GLU A 87 -11.69 7.12 4.23
N ALA A 88 -12.00 7.99 5.19
CA ALA A 88 -12.07 9.43 4.96
C ALA A 88 -10.72 10.05 4.57
N ALA A 89 -9.60 9.54 5.09
CA ALA A 89 -8.27 9.99 4.68
C ALA A 89 -7.93 9.53 3.25
N SER A 90 -8.25 8.27 2.92
CA SER A 90 -7.94 7.68 1.62
C SER A 90 -8.61 8.35 0.43
N SER A 91 -9.79 8.92 0.63
CA SER A 91 -10.59 9.48 -0.46
C SER A 91 -10.14 10.87 -0.91
N LYS A 92 -9.17 11.50 -0.21
CA LYS A 92 -8.77 12.89 -0.46
C LYS A 92 -7.47 13.04 -1.23
N GLU A 93 -6.63 12.01 -1.25
CA GLU A 93 -5.28 12.10 -1.78
C GLU A 93 -5.16 11.38 -3.13
N SER A 94 -4.43 11.98 -4.07
CA SER A 94 -4.10 11.32 -5.33
C SER A 94 -2.95 10.32 -5.15
N ILE A 95 -2.01 10.61 -4.26
CA ILE A 95 -0.91 9.73 -3.89
C ILE A 95 -1.05 9.45 -2.40
N MET A 96 -1.21 8.18 -2.02
CA MET A 96 -1.35 7.79 -0.62
C MET A 96 -0.38 6.67 -0.24
N LEU A 97 0.39 6.93 0.80
CA LEU A 97 1.22 5.94 1.49
C LEU A 97 0.61 5.67 2.86
N LEU A 98 -0.12 4.56 2.98
CA LEU A 98 -0.78 4.16 4.21
C LEU A 98 -0.01 3.03 4.88
N HIS A 99 0.37 3.23 6.14
CA HIS A 99 0.93 2.17 6.98
C HIS A 99 0.02 1.92 8.18
N VAL A 100 -0.53 0.70 8.24
CA VAL A 100 -1.39 0.22 9.33
C VAL A 100 -0.59 -0.73 10.20
N HIS A 101 -0.27 -0.30 11.41
CA HIS A 101 0.48 -1.10 12.37
C HIS A 101 -0.36 -1.55 13.56
N GLY A 102 -0.11 -2.76 14.05
CA GLY A 102 -0.72 -3.26 15.29
C GLY A 102 -0.47 -4.74 15.53
N TYR A 103 -0.92 -5.25 16.69
CA TYR A 103 -0.69 -6.64 17.08
C TYR A 103 -1.33 -7.66 16.10
N PRO A 104 -0.82 -8.89 16.02
CA PRO A 104 -1.48 -9.98 15.31
C PRO A 104 -2.94 -10.15 15.75
N GLY A 105 -3.83 -10.48 14.82
CA GLY A 105 -5.27 -10.67 15.10
C GLY A 105 -6.10 -9.38 15.25
N THR A 106 -5.51 -8.18 15.12
CA THR A 106 -6.25 -6.90 15.23
C THR A 106 -7.02 -6.49 13.96
N GLY A 107 -7.07 -7.34 12.92
CA GLY A 107 -7.85 -7.09 11.70
C GLY A 107 -7.25 -6.04 10.74
N LYS A 108 -5.93 -5.81 10.78
CA LYS A 108 -5.24 -4.82 9.92
C LYS A 108 -5.33 -5.14 8.44
N SER A 109 -4.94 -6.36 8.06
CA SER A 109 -5.00 -6.89 6.70
C SER A 109 -6.43 -6.80 6.18
N GLU A 110 -7.38 -7.22 7.00
CA GLU A 110 -8.80 -7.14 6.71
C GLU A 110 -9.27 -5.69 6.45
N ALA A 111 -8.94 -4.75 7.34
CA ALA A 111 -9.29 -3.35 7.17
C ALA A 111 -8.73 -2.75 5.86
N VAL A 112 -7.49 -3.10 5.51
CA VAL A 112 -6.82 -2.66 4.28
C VAL A 112 -7.44 -3.29 3.04
N ARG A 113 -7.79 -4.58 3.07
CA ARG A 113 -8.48 -5.29 1.98
C ARG A 113 -9.89 -4.73 1.75
N VAL A 114 -10.65 -4.45 2.81
CA VAL A 114 -11.98 -3.80 2.71
C VAL A 114 -11.84 -2.37 2.16
N LEU A 115 -10.82 -1.61 2.57
CA LEU A 115 -10.54 -0.30 1.99
C LEU A 115 -10.19 -0.40 0.49
N ALA A 116 -9.38 -1.39 0.11
CA ALA A 116 -8.96 -1.63 -1.25
C ALA A 116 -10.11 -1.96 -2.20
N GLN A 117 -11.19 -2.59 -1.71
CA GLN A 117 -12.41 -2.79 -2.50
C GLN A 117 -13.05 -1.48 -2.93
N LYS A 118 -12.95 -0.43 -2.10
CA LYS A 118 -13.55 0.88 -2.37
C LYS A 118 -12.74 1.73 -3.33
N PHE A 119 -11.45 1.44 -3.53
CA PHE A 119 -10.59 2.11 -4.52
C PHE A 119 -11.06 1.81 -5.96
N PRO A 120 -10.99 2.74 -6.92
CA PRO A 120 -10.54 4.15 -6.82
C PRO A 120 -11.60 5.08 -6.20
N GLY A 121 -12.79 4.58 -5.90
CA GLY A 121 -13.91 5.35 -5.36
C GLY A 121 -15.05 5.50 -6.37
N LYS A 122 -16.23 5.90 -5.89
CA LYS A 122 -17.45 6.02 -6.72
C LYS A 122 -17.42 7.20 -7.70
N ASN A 123 -16.48 8.15 -7.53
CA ASN A 123 -16.44 9.41 -8.29
C ASN A 123 -15.25 9.51 -9.26
N VAL A 124 -14.47 8.44 -9.43
CA VAL A 124 -13.29 8.47 -10.30
C VAL A 124 -13.69 8.09 -11.71
N LYS A 125 -13.46 9.02 -12.65
CA LYS A 125 -13.82 8.89 -14.06
C LYS A 125 -13.00 7.76 -14.69
N GLY A 126 -13.66 6.67 -15.10
CA GLY A 126 -13.32 5.80 -16.25
C GLY A 126 -11.90 5.26 -16.44
N ASN A 127 -10.95 5.53 -15.53
CA ASN A 127 -9.57 5.10 -15.63
C ASN A 127 -9.49 3.58 -15.51
N VAL A 128 -8.46 3.02 -16.15
CA VAL A 128 -8.12 1.62 -15.95
C VAL A 128 -7.59 1.48 -14.52
N VAL A 129 -8.00 0.44 -13.80
CA VAL A 129 -7.59 0.24 -12.40
C VAL A 129 -6.67 -0.96 -12.32
N PHE A 130 -5.50 -0.78 -11.74
CA PHE A 130 -4.56 -1.85 -11.43
C PHE A 130 -4.46 -2.03 -9.93
N LYS A 131 -4.96 -3.15 -9.40
CA LYS A 131 -4.85 -3.50 -7.99
C LYS A 131 -4.03 -4.77 -7.81
N TYR A 132 -3.02 -4.73 -6.95
CA TYR A 132 -2.12 -5.85 -6.71
C TYR A 132 -1.84 -6.03 -5.22
N HIS A 133 -1.92 -7.25 -4.73
CA HIS A 133 -1.67 -7.63 -3.34
C HIS A 133 -0.44 -8.52 -3.26
N ILE A 134 0.45 -8.17 -2.33
CA ILE A 134 1.70 -8.84 -2.02
C ILE A 134 1.61 -9.35 -0.59
N GLU A 135 1.58 -10.67 -0.43
CA GLU A 135 1.73 -11.33 0.86
C GLU A 135 3.19 -11.76 1.04
N CYS A 136 3.88 -11.15 2.01
CA CYS A 136 5.30 -11.41 2.22
C CYS A 136 5.50 -12.64 3.12
N SER A 137 5.81 -13.78 2.50
CA SER A 137 6.13 -15.02 3.23
C SER A 137 7.63 -15.25 3.44
N ASN A 138 8.49 -14.56 2.68
CA ASN A 138 9.95 -14.68 2.78
C ASN A 138 10.67 -13.39 2.35
N LYS A 139 12.00 -13.36 2.53
CA LYS A 139 12.85 -12.19 2.27
C LYS A 139 12.79 -11.73 0.80
N ASP A 140 12.90 -12.64 -0.16
CA ASP A 140 12.89 -12.27 -1.59
C ASP A 140 11.50 -11.96 -2.18
N THR A 141 10.47 -11.83 -1.34
CA THR A 141 9.09 -11.68 -1.84
C THR A 141 8.89 -10.33 -2.55
N ILE A 142 9.33 -9.21 -1.99
CA ILE A 142 9.01 -7.88 -2.57
C ILE A 142 9.65 -7.70 -3.95
N LYS A 143 10.94 -8.01 -4.08
CA LYS A 143 11.65 -7.90 -5.37
C LYS A 143 11.00 -8.78 -6.44
N LYS A 144 10.71 -10.05 -6.10
CA LYS A 144 10.04 -10.98 -7.01
C LYS A 144 8.66 -10.46 -7.41
N GLN A 145 7.89 -9.96 -6.46
CA GLN A 145 6.53 -9.45 -6.70
C GLN A 145 6.52 -8.16 -7.53
N PHE A 146 7.49 -7.27 -7.38
CA PHE A 146 7.61 -6.10 -8.27
C PHE A 146 7.88 -6.50 -9.72
N LYS A 147 8.68 -7.55 -9.95
CA LYS A 147 8.84 -8.11 -11.30
C LYS A 147 7.54 -8.74 -11.81
N GLU A 148 6.82 -9.46 -10.96
CA GLU A 148 5.50 -10.01 -11.32
C GLU A 148 4.48 -8.92 -11.66
N ILE A 149 4.54 -7.75 -11.01
CA ILE A 149 3.74 -6.58 -11.39
C ILE A 149 4.09 -6.11 -12.80
N ILE A 150 5.38 -6.00 -13.14
CA ILE A 150 5.82 -5.64 -14.50
C ILE A 150 5.23 -6.62 -15.52
N GLU A 151 5.36 -7.93 -15.28
CA GLU A 151 4.83 -8.97 -16.15
C GLU A 151 3.30 -8.96 -16.26
N ALA A 152 2.60 -8.72 -15.14
CA ALA A 152 1.15 -8.56 -15.14
C ALA A 152 0.73 -7.34 -15.99
N MET A 153 1.41 -6.21 -15.85
CA MET A 153 1.10 -5.01 -16.61
C MET A 153 1.39 -5.18 -18.12
N LYS A 154 2.47 -5.88 -18.49
CA LYS A 154 2.73 -6.31 -19.87
C LYS A 154 1.60 -7.18 -20.41
N LYS A 155 1.25 -8.25 -19.69
CA LYS A 155 0.20 -9.21 -20.07
C LYS A 155 -1.16 -8.52 -20.29
N HIS A 156 -1.45 -7.51 -19.48
CA HIS A 156 -2.69 -6.73 -19.53
C HIS A 156 -2.61 -5.47 -20.42
N SER A 157 -1.55 -5.36 -21.23
CA SER A 157 -1.41 -4.34 -22.29
C SER A 157 -1.36 -2.90 -21.77
N TYR A 158 -0.83 -2.69 -20.56
CA TYR A 158 -0.59 -1.35 -20.01
C TYR A 158 0.59 -0.65 -20.68
N PHE A 159 1.61 -1.42 -21.08
CA PHE A 159 2.75 -0.99 -21.88
C PHE A 159 3.25 -2.15 -22.74
N GLU A 160 4.03 -1.83 -23.76
CA GLU A 160 4.70 -2.83 -24.60
C GLU A 160 6.01 -3.29 -23.96
N ASP A 161 6.50 -4.46 -24.36
CA ASP A 161 7.81 -4.92 -23.93
C ASP A 161 8.89 -4.00 -24.53
N THR A 162 9.54 -3.25 -23.66
CA THR A 162 10.48 -2.18 -24.01
C THR A 162 11.76 -2.37 -23.21
N GLY A 163 12.85 -1.74 -23.67
CA GLY A 163 14.10 -1.70 -22.89
C GLY A 163 13.92 -1.13 -21.47
N LEU A 164 12.88 -0.34 -21.23
CA LEU A 164 12.53 0.20 -19.91
C LEU A 164 12.15 -0.91 -18.91
N CYS A 165 11.51 -1.99 -19.36
CA CYS A 165 11.18 -3.13 -18.51
C CYS A 165 12.46 -3.80 -18.01
N THR A 166 13.41 -4.04 -18.92
CA THR A 166 14.72 -4.60 -18.57
C THR A 166 15.51 -3.69 -17.63
N VAL A 167 15.45 -2.37 -17.82
CA VAL A 167 16.10 -1.41 -16.92
C VAL A 167 15.48 -1.46 -15.53
N ALA A 168 14.14 -1.44 -15.43
CA ALA A 168 13.44 -1.55 -14.16
C ALA A 168 13.80 -2.85 -13.43
N GLU A 169 13.74 -4.00 -14.10
CA GLU A 169 14.11 -5.30 -13.53
C GLU A 169 15.57 -5.34 -13.04
N LYS A 170 16.51 -4.75 -13.79
CA LYS A 170 17.93 -4.68 -13.40
C LYS A 170 18.17 -3.76 -12.21
N GLU A 171 17.44 -2.65 -12.10
CA GLU A 171 17.57 -1.74 -10.95
C GLU A 171 16.93 -2.33 -9.69
N LEU A 172 15.83 -3.08 -9.83
CA LEU A 172 15.24 -3.84 -8.73
C LEU A 172 16.23 -4.84 -8.13
N GLU A 173 17.09 -5.47 -8.94
CA GLU A 173 18.16 -6.33 -8.42
C GLU A 173 19.15 -5.60 -7.51
N LYS A 174 19.33 -4.30 -7.73
CA LYS A 174 20.20 -3.42 -6.94
C LYS A 174 19.46 -2.75 -5.78
N ASN A 175 18.25 -3.19 -5.45
CA ASN A 175 17.36 -2.59 -4.44
C ASN A 175 16.99 -1.13 -4.75
N LYS A 176 16.86 -0.79 -6.05
CA LYS A 176 16.43 0.52 -6.53
C LYS A 176 15.11 0.40 -7.25
N SER A 177 14.16 1.25 -6.87
CA SER A 177 12.76 1.18 -7.27
C SER A 177 12.31 2.32 -8.19
N GLN A 178 13.12 3.39 -8.32
CA GLN A 178 12.75 4.57 -9.08
C GLN A 178 12.37 4.24 -10.53
N ALA A 179 13.16 3.39 -11.20
CA ALA A 179 12.87 2.96 -12.57
C ALA A 179 11.58 2.14 -12.67
N PHE A 180 11.29 1.31 -11.65
CA PHE A 180 10.04 0.57 -11.56
C PHE A 180 8.84 1.49 -11.38
N VAL A 181 8.90 2.44 -10.43
CA VAL A 181 7.85 3.43 -10.20
C VAL A 181 7.60 4.29 -11.46
N GLY A 182 8.67 4.75 -12.12
CA GLY A 182 8.56 5.47 -13.39
C GLY A 182 7.85 4.64 -14.46
N LEU A 183 8.27 3.39 -14.65
CA LEU A 183 7.67 2.47 -15.63
C LEU A 183 6.16 2.30 -15.43
N ILE A 184 5.70 2.11 -14.19
CA ILE A 184 4.28 1.86 -13.92
C ILE A 184 3.44 3.14 -13.83
N THR A 185 4.05 4.34 -13.81
CA THR A 185 3.33 5.62 -13.73
C THR A 185 3.34 6.40 -15.04
N ASP A 186 4.39 6.27 -15.85
CA ASP A 186 4.51 6.92 -17.16
C ASP A 186 3.86 6.07 -18.25
N LEU A 187 2.60 5.74 -18.02
CA LEU A 187 1.79 4.98 -18.95
C LEU A 187 1.14 5.96 -19.95
N GLY A 188 1.11 5.59 -21.23
CA GLY A 188 0.39 6.35 -22.26
C GLY A 188 -1.14 6.36 -22.08
N VAL A 189 -1.64 5.84 -20.96
CA VAL A 189 -3.04 5.72 -20.56
C VAL A 189 -3.18 6.08 -19.07
N ALA A 190 -4.31 6.68 -18.69
CA ALA A 190 -4.60 6.99 -17.30
C ALA A 190 -4.94 5.70 -16.52
N VAL A 191 -4.11 5.37 -15.53
CA VAL A 191 -4.25 4.17 -14.70
C VAL A 191 -4.20 4.54 -13.23
N ASP A 192 -5.22 4.11 -12.48
CA ASP A 192 -5.24 4.20 -11.03
C ASP A 192 -4.64 2.94 -10.43
N ILE A 193 -3.61 3.11 -9.60
CA ILE A 193 -2.78 2.03 -9.07
C ILE A 193 -3.00 1.88 -7.57
N LEU A 194 -3.24 0.66 -7.14
CA LEU A 194 -3.23 0.26 -5.74
C LEU A 194 -2.32 -0.95 -5.53
N ILE A 195 -1.34 -0.80 -4.65
CA ILE A 195 -0.46 -1.90 -4.22
C ILE A 195 -0.67 -2.13 -2.71
N ILE A 196 -0.99 -3.36 -2.32
CA ILE A 196 -1.09 -3.77 -0.92
C ILE A 196 0.11 -4.65 -0.60
N ILE A 197 0.82 -4.36 0.49
CA ILE A 197 1.97 -5.12 0.96
C ILE A 197 1.70 -5.54 2.41
N GLU A 198 1.47 -6.82 2.62
CA GLU A 198 1.18 -7.37 3.94
C GLU A 198 2.40 -8.05 4.52
N ASP A 199 2.66 -7.73 5.80
CA ASP A 199 3.69 -8.28 6.65
C ASP A 199 5.10 -8.27 6.02
N PRO A 200 5.58 -7.12 5.51
CA PRO A 200 6.89 -7.05 4.89
C PRO A 200 7.99 -7.39 5.90
N PRO A 201 8.94 -8.27 5.56
CA PRO A 201 10.04 -8.63 6.44
C PRO A 201 10.97 -7.44 6.66
N SER A 202 11.60 -7.39 7.84
CA SER A 202 12.49 -6.28 8.20
C SER A 202 13.74 -6.20 7.31
N GLU A 203 14.18 -7.30 6.70
CA GLU A 203 15.35 -7.25 5.81
C GLU A 203 15.09 -6.51 4.47
N GLU A 204 13.82 -6.39 4.06
CA GLU A 204 13.44 -5.74 2.79
C GLU A 204 13.27 -4.21 2.91
N PHE A 205 13.58 -3.62 4.08
CA PHE A 205 13.45 -2.17 4.31
C PHE A 205 14.24 -1.32 3.30
N LYS A 206 15.31 -1.85 2.69
CA LYS A 206 16.07 -1.11 1.68
C LYS A 206 15.25 -0.87 0.41
N LEU A 207 14.76 -1.95 -0.22
CA LEU A 207 13.98 -1.84 -1.45
C LEU A 207 12.59 -1.24 -1.17
N LEU A 208 11.92 -1.69 -0.12
CA LEU A 208 10.61 -1.13 0.26
C LEU A 208 10.73 0.34 0.64
N GLY A 209 11.74 0.73 1.42
CA GLY A 209 11.98 2.12 1.77
C GLY A 209 12.32 2.98 0.55
N ASP A 210 13.09 2.44 -0.40
CA ASP A 210 13.35 3.12 -1.68
C ASP A 210 12.08 3.30 -2.49
N PHE A 211 11.23 2.28 -2.57
CA PHE A 211 9.94 2.32 -3.25
C PHE A 211 9.02 3.39 -2.67
N MET A 212 8.91 3.44 -1.35
CA MET A 212 8.10 4.45 -0.68
C MET A 212 8.62 5.86 -0.95
N ARG A 213 9.94 6.06 -1.02
CA ARG A 213 10.53 7.36 -1.42
C ARG A 213 10.23 7.71 -2.87
N ALA A 214 10.34 6.74 -3.78
CA ALA A 214 10.06 6.92 -5.20
C ALA A 214 8.58 7.24 -5.46
N VAL A 215 7.65 6.62 -4.74
CA VAL A 215 6.22 6.97 -4.83
C VAL A 215 5.95 8.35 -4.24
N ASN A 216 6.58 8.69 -3.11
CA ASN A 216 6.38 9.99 -2.46
C ASN A 216 6.99 11.17 -3.26
N SER A 217 7.91 10.91 -4.19
CA SER A 217 8.49 11.93 -5.07
C SER A 217 7.71 12.15 -6.37
N LEU A 218 6.63 11.39 -6.59
CA LEU A 218 5.74 11.62 -7.72
C LEU A 218 5.03 12.96 -7.55
N ASP A 219 5.03 13.76 -8.61
CA ASP A 219 4.18 14.95 -8.67
C ASP A 219 2.71 14.54 -8.59
N LYS A 220 1.85 15.42 -8.05
CA LYS A 220 0.41 15.16 -8.00
C LYS A 220 -0.14 15.03 -9.43
N ARG A 221 -0.41 13.79 -9.85
CA ARG A 221 -0.99 13.45 -11.15
C ARG A 221 -2.52 13.39 -11.08
N SER A 222 -3.15 13.35 -12.25
CA SER A 222 -4.59 13.12 -12.40
C SER A 222 -5.01 11.68 -12.09
N THR A 223 -4.06 10.76 -11.93
CA THR A 223 -4.28 9.36 -11.60
C THR A 223 -3.97 9.10 -10.14
N LEU A 224 -4.64 8.11 -9.57
CA LEU A 224 -4.42 7.70 -8.19
C LEU A 224 -3.25 6.72 -8.08
N PHE A 225 -2.39 6.88 -7.09
CA PHE A 225 -1.35 5.93 -6.72
C PHE A 225 -1.36 5.68 -5.21
N HIS A 226 -1.89 4.53 -4.81
CA HIS A 226 -2.03 4.16 -3.42
C HIS A 226 -1.14 2.97 -3.08
N VAL A 227 -0.44 3.04 -1.95
CA VAL A 227 0.31 1.93 -1.37
C VAL A 227 -0.16 1.71 0.06
N TYR A 228 -0.67 0.52 0.36
CA TYR A 228 -1.14 0.14 1.69
C TYR A 228 -0.21 -0.91 2.27
N ILE A 229 0.33 -0.67 3.46
CA ILE A 229 1.25 -1.57 4.15
C ILE A 229 0.63 -2.00 5.47
N THR A 230 0.67 -3.30 5.79
CA THR A 230 0.30 -3.81 7.12
C THR A 230 1.49 -4.46 7.80
N SER A 231 1.70 -4.17 9.10
CA SER A 231 2.74 -4.80 9.91
C SER A 231 2.45 -4.80 11.41
#